data_AF-A0A0J5FRR4-F1
#
_entry.id   AF-A0A0J5FRR4-F1
#
_cell.length_a   1.000
_cell.length_b   1.000
_cell.length_c   1.000
_cell.angle_alpha   90.00
_cell.angle_beta   90.00
_cell.angle_gamma   90.00
#
_symmetry.space_group_name_H-M   'P 1'
#
loop_
_entity.id
_entity.type
_entity.pdbx_description
1 polymer ?
#
loop_
_entity_poly.entity_id
_entity_poly.type
_entity_poly.pdbx_seq_one_letter_code
_entity_poly.pdbx_strand_id
1 'polypeptide(L)'
;MTSKAKVVQFRATPKAQSKISELKSRLKSKGVKPSIEIVLNALLENITLAEFDKCTKQIIADNSVKTQLLEMFKEGRITEEMLEILMKNAEQSADN
;
A
#
# COMPACT_ATOMS: atom_id res chain seq x y z
N MET A 1 -21.83 -0.07 -25.80
CA MET A 1 -20.38 -0.28 -25.92
C MET A 1 -19.93 -1.07 -24.70
N THR A 2 -19.55 -2.34 -24.88
CA THR A 2 -19.04 -3.19 -23.78
C THR A 2 -17.67 -2.66 -23.35
N SER A 3 -17.62 -2.01 -22.19
CA SER A 3 -16.37 -1.58 -21.57
C SER A 3 -15.41 -2.78 -21.50
N LYS A 4 -14.26 -2.70 -22.16
CA LYS A 4 -13.23 -3.73 -22.06
C LYS A 4 -12.71 -3.71 -20.63
N ALA A 5 -13.08 -4.70 -19.82
CA ALA A 5 -12.57 -4.85 -18.47
C ALA A 5 -11.03 -4.90 -18.53
N LYS A 6 -10.36 -3.99 -17.79
CA LYS A 6 -8.91 -3.95 -17.69
C LYS A 6 -8.48 -5.04 -16.72
N VAL A 7 -7.72 -6.02 -17.21
CA VAL A 7 -7.14 -7.06 -16.35
C VAL A 7 -6.03 -6.43 -15.51
N VAL A 8 -6.14 -6.53 -14.19
CA VAL A 8 -5.11 -6.10 -13.24
C VAL A 8 -4.45 -7.33 -12.64
N GLN A 9 -3.14 -7.45 -12.85
CA GLN A 9 -2.31 -8.45 -12.18
C GLN A 9 -1.56 -7.75 -11.04
N PHE A 10 -1.62 -8.31 -9.84
CA PHE A 10 -0.81 -7.84 -8.72
C PHE A 10 -0.16 -9.03 -8.01
N ARG A 11 1.07 -8.82 -7.53
CA ARG A 11 1.79 -9.80 -6.73
C ARG A 11 1.44 -9.58 -5.26
N ALA A 12 0.56 -10.41 -4.72
CA ALA A 12 0.24 -10.38 -3.30
C ALA A 12 1.43 -10.86 -2.46
N THR A 13 1.73 -10.14 -1.37
CA THR A 13 2.72 -10.55 -0.37
C THR A 13 2.25 -11.83 0.35
N PRO A 14 3.15 -12.59 1.02
CA PRO A 14 2.76 -13.79 1.76
C PRO A 14 1.65 -13.54 2.79
N LYS A 15 1.73 -12.39 3.50
CA LYS A 15 0.71 -11.95 4.45
C LYS A 15 -0.65 -11.70 3.77
N ALA A 16 -0.65 -11.02 2.62
CA ALA A 16 -1.85 -10.76 1.85
C ALA A 16 -2.47 -12.06 1.29
N GLN A 17 -1.65 -12.99 0.80
CA GLN A 17 -2.10 -14.31 0.32
C GLN A 17 -2.77 -15.13 1.43
N SER A 18 -2.18 -15.15 2.63
CA SER A 18 -2.79 -15.80 3.79
C SER A 18 -4.15 -15.20 4.12
N LYS A 19 -4.28 -13.86 4.05
CA LYS A 19 -5.54 -13.18 4.33
C LYS A 19 -6.61 -13.48 3.29
N ILE A 20 -6.25 -13.46 2.00
CA ILE A 20 -7.16 -13.83 0.91
C ILE A 20 -7.68 -15.25 1.08
N SER A 21 -6.82 -16.18 1.51
CA SER A 21 -7.20 -17.57 1.77
C SER A 21 -8.22 -17.69 2.91
N GLU A 22 -8.02 -16.93 4.00
CA GLU A 22 -8.97 -16.86 5.11
C GLU A 22 -10.33 -16.29 4.66
N LEU A 23 -10.32 -15.20 3.90
CA LEU A 23 -11.55 -14.57 3.37
C LEU A 23 -12.32 -15.53 2.45
N LYS A 24 -11.61 -16.25 1.57
CA LYS A 24 -12.20 -17.30 0.75
C LYS A 24 -12.84 -18.41 1.58
N SER A 25 -12.19 -18.86 2.65
CA SER A 25 -12.74 -19.87 3.55
C SER A 25 -14.03 -19.40 4.22
N ARG A 26 -14.09 -18.14 4.65
CA ARG A 26 -15.29 -17.52 5.24
C ARG A 26 -16.44 -17.38 4.25
N LEU A 27 -16.16 -17.14 2.97
CA LEU A 27 -17.20 -17.13 1.93
C LEU A 27 -17.73 -18.55 1.67
N LYS A 28 -16.82 -19.53 1.61
CA LYS A 28 -17.19 -20.94 1.43
C LYS A 28 -18.07 -21.46 2.56
N SER A 29 -17.79 -21.08 3.82
CA SER A 29 -18.63 -21.47 4.96
C SER A 29 -20.04 -20.85 4.93
N LYS A 30 -20.24 -19.80 4.13
CA LYS A 30 -21.54 -19.17 3.89
C LYS A 30 -22.21 -19.63 2.58
N GLY A 31 -21.68 -20.69 1.95
CA GLY A 31 -22.23 -21.26 0.71
C GLY A 31 -21.86 -20.48 -0.56
N VAL A 32 -20.98 -19.48 -0.49
CA VAL A 32 -20.54 -18.70 -1.65
C VAL A 32 -19.30 -19.33 -2.27
N LYS A 33 -19.26 -19.45 -3.61
CA LYS A 33 -18.09 -19.95 -4.34
C LYS A 33 -16.87 -19.05 -4.07
N PRO A 34 -15.75 -19.57 -3.55
CA PRO A 34 -14.60 -18.75 -3.21
C PRO A 34 -13.79 -18.34 -4.45
N SER A 35 -14.10 -17.18 -5.03
CA SER A 35 -13.28 -16.55 -6.08
C SER A 35 -12.43 -15.42 -5.49
N ILE A 36 -11.19 -15.28 -5.97
CA ILE A 36 -10.33 -14.15 -5.58
C ILE A 36 -10.91 -12.83 -6.09
N GLU A 37 -11.49 -12.84 -7.28
CA GLU A 37 -12.14 -11.68 -7.89
C GLU A 37 -13.30 -11.17 -7.03
N ILE A 38 -14.16 -12.07 -6.54
CA ILE A 38 -15.28 -11.70 -5.66
C ILE A 38 -14.76 -11.03 -4.38
N VAL A 39 -13.70 -11.59 -3.78
CA VAL A 39 -13.10 -11.02 -2.57
C VAL A 39 -12.55 -9.62 -2.84
N LEU A 40 -11.79 -9.44 -3.92
CA LEU A 40 -11.14 -8.17 -4.22
C LEU A 40 -12.13 -7.10 -4.65
N ASN A 41 -13.09 -7.43 -5.52
CA ASN A 41 -14.14 -6.50 -5.91
C ASN A 41 -14.99 -6.08 -4.71
N ALA A 42 -15.39 -7.02 -3.84
CA ALA A 42 -16.13 -6.68 -2.62
C ALA A 42 -15.34 -5.72 -1.71
N LEU A 43 -14.01 -5.85 -1.62
CA LEU A 43 -13.19 -4.91 -0.85
C LEU A 43 -13.11 -3.54 -1.54
N LEU A 44 -12.85 -3.51 -2.85
CA LEU A 44 -12.69 -2.27 -3.62
C LEU A 44 -14.00 -1.47 -3.74
N GLU A 45 -15.13 -2.15 -3.84
CA GLU A 45 -16.45 -1.52 -3.98
C GLU A 45 -16.97 -0.95 -2.65
N ASN A 46 -16.50 -1.46 -1.52
CA ASN A 46 -17.04 -1.12 -0.20
C ASN A 46 -16.07 -0.38 0.71
N ILE A 47 -14.80 -0.21 0.31
CA ILE A 47 -13.84 0.58 1.08
C ILE A 47 -14.21 2.07 1.02
N THR A 48 -14.27 2.70 2.19
CA THR A 48 -14.43 4.16 2.28
C THR A 48 -13.08 4.86 2.10
N LEU A 49 -13.10 6.14 1.70
CA LEU A 49 -11.88 6.94 1.60
C LEU A 49 -11.13 7.03 2.94
N ALA A 50 -11.86 7.13 4.05
CA ALA A 50 -11.27 7.16 5.39
C ALA A 50 -10.53 5.85 5.75
N GLU A 51 -11.08 4.70 5.35
CA GLU A 51 -10.41 3.40 5.53
C GLU A 51 -9.19 3.27 4.64
N PHE A 52 -9.28 3.74 3.39
CA PHE A 52 -8.14 3.81 2.49
C PHE A 52 -7.00 4.64 3.10
N ASP A 53 -7.29 5.86 3.57
CA ASP A 53 -6.30 6.73 4.21
C ASP A 53 -5.66 6.08 5.44
N LYS A 54 -6.45 5.33 6.23
CA LYS A 54 -5.90 4.57 7.36
C LYS A 54 -4.95 3.47 6.91
N CYS A 55 -5.26 2.78 5.81
CA CYS A 55 -4.42 1.72 5.26
C CYS A 55 -3.14 2.25 4.59
N THR A 56 -3.17 3.46 4.04
CA THR A 56 -2.03 4.06 3.34
C THR A 56 -1.09 4.84 4.26
N LYS A 57 -1.47 5.18 5.50
CA LYS A 57 -0.58 5.88 6.45
C LYS A 57 0.82 5.26 6.56
N GLN A 58 0.90 3.94 6.70
CA GLN A 58 2.20 3.26 6.79
C GLN A 58 2.92 3.30 5.44
N ILE A 59 2.21 3.12 4.33
CA ILE A 59 2.79 3.20 2.98
C ILE A 59 3.38 4.60 2.73
N ILE A 60 2.66 5.65 3.12
CA ILE A 60 3.10 7.04 3.02
C ILE A 60 4.31 7.27 3.92
N ALA A 61 4.30 6.76 5.16
CA ALA A 61 5.44 6.87 6.06
C ALA A 61 6.68 6.17 5.49
N ASP A 62 6.53 4.94 4.99
CA ASP A 62 7.61 4.13 4.42
C ASP A 62 8.17 4.75 3.12
N ASN A 63 7.31 5.39 2.33
CA ASN A 63 7.70 6.05 1.08
C ASN A 63 7.96 7.54 1.24
N SER A 64 7.92 8.07 2.47
CA SER A 64 8.23 9.48 2.69
C SER A 64 9.70 9.72 2.40
N VAL A 65 10.00 10.86 1.77
CA VAL A 65 11.37 11.30 1.48
C VAL A 65 12.22 11.27 2.75
N LYS A 66 11.62 11.63 3.89
CA LYS A 66 12.25 11.59 5.21
C LYS A 66 12.70 10.18 5.61
N THR A 67 11.85 9.17 5.45
CA THR A 67 12.18 7.78 5.77
C THR A 67 13.26 7.23 4.83
N GLN A 68 13.19 7.56 3.54
CA GLN A 68 14.20 7.15 2.55
C GLN A 68 15.57 7.78 2.83
N LEU A 69 15.62 9.07 3.18
CA LEU A 69 16.87 9.75 3.55
C LEU A 69 17.49 9.15 4.81
N LEU A 70 16.68 8.84 5.83
CA LEU A 70 17.16 8.18 7.05
C LEU A 70 17.69 6.77 6.78
N GLU A 71 17.07 6.04 5.86
CA GLU A 71 17.56 4.71 5.44
C GLU A 71 18.89 4.82 4.70
N MET A 72 19.02 5.77 3.75
CA MET A 72 20.28 6.04 3.05
C MET A 72 21.42 6.43 4.01
N PHE A 73 21.12 7.20 5.06
CA PHE A 73 22.11 7.54 6.10
C PHE A 73 22.53 6.30 6.90
N LYS A 74 21.58 5.46 7.33
CA LYS A 74 21.87 4.22 8.05
C LYS A 74 22.66 3.21 7.22
N GLU A 75 22.44 3.18 5.91
CA GLU A 75 23.21 2.39 4.95
C GLU A 75 24.60 2.98 4.65
N GLY A 76 24.93 4.16 5.19
CA GLY A 76 26.20 4.85 4.95
C GLY A 76 26.33 5.44 3.55
N ARG A 77 25.21 5.60 2.83
CA ARG A 77 25.18 6.13 1.45
C ARG A 77 25.26 7.65 1.42
N ILE A 78 24.91 8.32 2.52
CA ILE A 78 25.02 9.77 2.72
C ILE A 78 25.63 10.06 4.09
N THR A 79 26.29 11.21 4.22
CA THR A 79 26.83 11.70 5.50
C THR A 79 25.75 12.41 6.33
N GLU A 80 26.05 12.67 7.59
CA GLU A 80 25.15 13.41 8.50
C GLU A 80 24.88 14.84 8.00
N GLU A 81 25.91 15.55 7.52
CA GLU A 81 25.76 16.88 6.90
C GLU A 81 24.87 16.84 5.65
N MET A 82 25.01 15.80 4.81
CA MET A 82 24.15 15.62 3.63
C MET A 82 22.71 15.33 4.02
N LEU A 83 22.49 14.53 5.06
CA LEU A 83 21.16 14.23 5.59
C LEU A 83 20.47 15.52 6.05
N GLU A 84 21.14 16.37 6.83
CA GLU A 84 20.56 17.64 7.33
C GLU A 84 20.13 18.58 6.20
N ILE A 85 20.98 18.75 5.18
CA ILE A 85 20.67 19.60 4.01
C ILE A 85 19.47 19.04 3.24
N LEU A 86 19.46 17.73 2.98
CA LEU A 86 18.39 17.10 2.20
C LEU A 86 17.06 17.08 2.97
N MET A 87 17.09 16.90 4.29
CA MET A 87 15.90 17.01 5.13
C MET A 87 15.31 18.42 5.12
N LYS A 88 16.15 19.46 5.23
CA LYS A 88 15.71 20.86 5.19
C LYS A 88 15.06 21.23 3.86
N ASN A 89 15.59 20.74 2.75
CA ASN A 89 15.02 20.96 1.41
C ASN A 89 13.70 20.20 1.21
N ALA A 90 13.58 19.01 1.79
CA ALA A 90 12.34 18.22 1.75
C ALA A 90 11.20 18.91 2.51
N GLU A 91 11.50 19.58 3.63
CA GLU A 91 10.52 20.33 4.42
C GLU A 91 10.05 21.60 3.70
N GLN A 92 10.94 22.33 3.02
CA GLN A 92 10.57 23.52 2.23
C GLN A 92 9.73 23.22 0.98
N SER A 93 9.82 22.00 0.47
CA SER A 93 9.09 21.57 -0.73
C SER A 93 7.66 21.12 -0.43
N ALA A 94 7.30 20.93 0.84
CA ALA A 94 5.95 20.50 1.26
C ALA A 94 4.98 21.67 1.53
N ASP A 95 5.48 22.91 1.59
CA ASP A 95 4.72 24.14 1.87
C ASP A 95 4.35 24.94 0.60
N ASN A 96 4.57 24.39 -0.61
CA ASN A 96 4.15 24.99 -1.90
C ASN A 96 3.14 24.13 -2.65
#